data_AF-A0AAN5LAG4-F1
#
_entry.id   AF-A0AAN5LAG4-F1
#
_cell.length_a   1.000
_cell.length_b   1.000
_cell.length_c   1.000
_cell.angle_alpha   90.00
_cell.angle_beta   90.00
_cell.angle_gamma   90.00
#
_symmetry.space_group_name_H-M   'P 1'
#
loop_
_entity.id
_entity.type
_entity.pdbx_description
1 polymer ?
#
loop_
_entity_poly.entity_id
_entity_poly.type
_entity_poly.pdbx_seq_one_letter_code
_entity_poly.pdbx_strand_id
1 'polypeptide(L)'
;MLKLQTLLADALALPRPVTGQYDLHYGVLVKDEHAIYQVCEYSTWEQRIEQQIQTIQNRHSPGSYPHLPSHPLVVEKRGQACFPVHLFPRDACFVVTRTHLEQFIKSAFPSRPRVSNNITAPLARMLWLACKHNDHISPLIRHPYKLLPVFEQWAAEDGITDHLSGDTLKRALQRGSPE
;
A
#
# COMPACT_ATOMS: atom_id res chain seq x y z
N MET A 1 19.27 2.98 19.35
CA MET A 1 18.87 3.45 18.00
C MET A 1 18.83 2.31 16.98
N LEU A 2 19.91 1.50 16.86
CA LEU A 2 19.96 0.34 15.95
C LEU A 2 18.77 -0.64 16.07
N LYS A 3 18.39 -0.97 17.30
CA LYS A 3 17.33 -1.95 17.61
C LYS A 3 15.94 -1.53 17.08
N LEU A 4 15.65 -0.23 17.06
CA LEU A 4 14.40 0.31 16.53
C LEU A 4 14.37 0.22 14.99
N GLN A 5 15.50 0.50 14.34
CA GLN A 5 15.63 0.41 12.89
C GLN A 5 15.51 -1.03 12.39
N THR A 6 16.08 -2.00 13.12
CA THR A 6 15.93 -3.43 12.80
C THR A 6 14.47 -3.88 12.91
N LEU A 7 13.78 -3.50 13.99
CA LEU A 7 12.37 -3.85 14.19
C LEU A 7 11.46 -3.20 13.13
N LEU A 8 11.76 -1.97 12.72
CA LEU A 8 11.02 -1.28 11.66
C LEU A 8 11.26 -1.91 10.29
N ALA A 9 12.50 -2.27 9.97
CA ALA A 9 12.85 -2.95 8.73
C ALA A 9 12.15 -4.32 8.63
N ASP A 10 12.12 -5.07 9.73
CA ASP A 10 11.42 -6.35 9.81
C ASP A 10 9.89 -6.17 9.65
N ALA A 11 9.30 -5.15 10.26
CA ALA A 11 7.86 -4.85 10.14
C ALA A 11 7.44 -4.43 8.72
N LEU A 12 8.34 -3.80 7.97
CA LEU A 12 8.10 -3.28 6.62
C LEU A 12 8.67 -4.19 5.52
N ALA A 13 9.19 -5.36 5.87
CA ALA A 13 9.87 -6.29 4.95
C ALA A 13 11.01 -5.64 4.14
N LEU A 14 11.72 -4.70 4.74
CA LEU A 14 12.89 -4.04 4.15
C LEU A 14 14.19 -4.75 4.59
N PRO A 15 15.27 -4.64 3.80
CA PRO A 15 16.57 -5.18 4.20
C PRO A 15 17.04 -4.53 5.51
N ARG A 16 17.59 -5.33 6.43
CA ARG A 16 18.16 -4.82 7.68
C ARG A 16 19.36 -3.92 7.38
N PRO A 17 19.56 -2.82 8.14
CA PRO A 17 20.68 -1.92 7.92
C PRO A 17 22.01 -2.66 8.10
N VAL A 18 22.90 -2.57 7.10
CA VAL A 18 24.27 -3.12 7.13
C VAL A 18 25.15 -2.16 7.94
N THR A 19 25.77 -2.65 9.00
CA THR A 19 26.58 -1.82 9.92
C THR A 19 28.03 -1.68 9.44
N GLY A 20 28.38 -0.50 8.95
CA GLY A 20 29.75 0.03 8.84
C GLY A 20 29.87 1.37 9.59
N GLN A 21 31.08 1.71 10.06
CA GLN A 21 31.33 2.60 11.20
C GLN A 21 30.84 4.07 11.07
N TYR A 22 30.33 4.50 9.92
CA TYR A 22 29.59 5.76 9.72
C TYR A 22 28.50 5.66 8.63
N ASP A 23 27.87 4.49 8.43
CA ASP A 23 26.85 4.24 7.40
C ASP A 23 25.44 4.63 7.84
N LEU A 24 25.30 5.81 8.44
CA LEU A 24 23.99 6.42 8.58
C LEU A 24 23.78 7.32 7.38
N HIS A 25 23.17 6.75 6.35
CA HIS A 25 22.62 7.53 5.25
C HIS A 25 21.48 8.39 5.78
N TYR A 26 21.75 9.68 5.86
CA TYR A 26 20.80 10.67 6.32
C TYR A 26 20.38 11.53 5.14
N GLY A 27 19.08 11.83 5.03
CA GLY A 27 18.59 12.71 3.96
C GLY A 27 18.35 12.00 2.63
N VAL A 28 18.53 12.73 1.53
CA VAL A 28 18.25 12.28 0.17
C VAL A 28 19.41 11.43 -0.36
N LEU A 29 19.08 10.21 -0.77
CA LEU A 29 20.02 9.28 -1.41
C LEU A 29 19.64 9.07 -2.87
N VAL A 30 20.66 9.04 -3.72
CA VAL A 30 20.54 8.71 -5.14
C VAL A 30 21.31 7.42 -5.35
N LYS A 31 20.63 6.38 -5.82
CA LYS A 31 21.25 5.10 -6.15
C LYS A 31 21.31 4.95 -7.67
N ASP A 32 22.51 4.70 -8.17
CA ASP A 32 22.76 4.21 -9.53
C ASP A 32 23.07 2.70 -9.48
N GLU A 33 23.18 2.04 -10.63
CA GLU A 33 23.46 0.60 -10.76
C GLU A 33 24.70 0.15 -9.97
N HIS A 34 25.67 1.06 -9.77
CA HIS A 34 27.00 0.75 -9.24
C HIS A 34 27.27 1.37 -7.86
N ALA A 35 26.51 2.38 -7.42
CA ALA A 35 26.83 3.13 -6.21
C ALA A 35 25.62 3.87 -5.60
N ILE A 36 25.74 4.21 -4.31
CA ILE A 36 24.82 5.08 -3.59
C ILE A 36 25.53 6.41 -3.33
N TYR A 37 24.92 7.49 -3.74
CA TYR A 37 25.35 8.86 -3.53
C TYR A 37 24.40 9.54 -2.52
N GLN A 38 24.95 10.36 -1.64
CA GLN A 38 24.15 11.17 -0.71
C GLN A 38 24.19 12.63 -1.13
N VAL A 39 23.03 13.25 -1.28
CA VAL A 39 22.94 14.68 -1.59
C VAL A 39 23.26 15.47 -0.33
N CYS A 40 24.25 16.36 -0.43
CA CYS A 40 24.62 17.24 0.66
C CYS A 40 24.80 18.69 0.23
N GLU A 41 24.54 19.58 1.17
CA GLU A 41 24.85 21.00 1.09
C GLU A 41 26.17 21.28 1.78
N TYR A 42 27.07 21.99 1.08
CA TYR A 42 28.28 22.51 1.70
C TYR A 42 27.96 23.81 2.42
N SER A 43 28.19 23.82 3.73
CA SER A 43 28.00 25.01 4.57
C SER A 43 28.96 24.96 5.75
N THR A 44 28.98 26.02 6.57
CA THR A 44 29.71 25.99 7.84
C THR A 44 28.79 25.51 8.95
N TRP A 45 29.38 25.00 10.04
CA TRP A 45 28.61 24.61 11.23
C TRP A 45 27.78 25.76 11.79
N GLU A 46 28.33 26.98 11.79
CA GLU A 46 27.66 28.18 12.29
C GLU A 46 26.39 28.48 11.48
N GLN A 47 26.51 28.52 10.15
CA GLN A 47 25.38 28.75 9.25
C GLN A 47 24.32 27.65 9.38
N ARG A 48 24.75 26.38 9.50
CA ARG A 48 23.81 25.27 9.64
C ARG A 48 23.05 25.31 10.96
N ILE A 49 23.74 25.62 12.06
CA ILE A 49 23.12 25.75 13.38
C ILE A 49 22.07 26.88 13.35
N GLU A 50 22.42 28.03 12.78
CA GLU A 50 21.52 29.17 12.65
C GLU A 50 20.25 28.82 11.83
N GLN A 51 20.42 28.18 10.67
CA GLN A 51 19.30 27.72 9.85
C GLN A 51 18.38 26.73 10.58
N GLN A 52 18.94 25.80 11.37
CA GLN A 52 18.15 24.83 12.12
C GLN A 52 17.39 25.48 13.26
N ILE A 53 18.01 26.43 13.99
CA ILE A 53 17.33 27.19 15.05
C ILE A 53 16.12 27.95 14.47
N GLN A 54 16.30 28.66 13.37
CA GLN A 54 15.20 29.37 12.69
C GLN A 54 14.10 28.40 12.24
N THR A 55 14.46 27.24 11.68
CA THR A 55 13.50 26.23 11.23
C THR A 55 12.68 25.65 12.39
N ILE A 56 13.31 25.38 13.54
CA ILE A 56 12.63 24.88 14.74
C ILE A 56 11.68 25.93 15.29
N GLN A 57 12.13 27.18 15.40
CA GLN A 57 11.31 28.30 15.87
C GLN A 57 10.08 28.54 14.99
N ASN A 58 10.22 28.35 13.68
CA ASN A 58 9.10 28.51 12.73
C ASN A 58 8.12 27.34 12.73
N ARG A 59 8.53 26.15 13.19
CA ARG A 59 7.70 24.92 13.19
C ARG A 59 6.92 24.71 14.49
N HIS A 60 7.32 25.36 15.58
CA HIS A 60 6.68 25.20 16.88
C HIS A 60 6.10 26.53 17.37
N SER A 61 4.84 26.51 17.79
CA SER A 61 4.27 27.57 18.63
C SER A 61 5.03 27.64 19.96
N PRO A 62 5.24 28.84 20.54
CA PRO A 62 6.02 29.01 21.76
C PRO A 62 5.31 28.30 22.92
N GLY A 63 5.85 27.15 23.37
CA GLY A 63 5.26 26.45 24.52
C GLY A 63 5.69 25.00 24.76
N SER A 64 6.40 24.34 23.85
CA SER A 64 6.85 22.97 24.11
C SER A 64 8.24 22.70 23.53
N TYR A 65 9.27 23.12 24.25
CA TYR A 65 10.62 22.62 24.03
C TYR A 65 10.85 21.49 25.03
N PRO A 66 10.91 20.21 24.62
CA PRO A 66 11.45 19.17 25.49
C PRO A 66 12.91 19.53 25.77
N HIS A 67 13.28 19.52 27.05
CA HIS A 67 14.62 19.84 27.51
C HIS A 67 15.68 19.10 26.68
N LEU A 68 16.57 19.88 26.05
CA LEU A 68 17.74 19.35 25.35
C LEU A 68 18.58 18.54 26.35
N PRO A 69 18.98 17.29 26.03
CA PRO A 69 19.92 16.55 26.85
C PRO A 69 21.25 17.33 26.89
N SER A 70 21.61 17.82 28.06
CA SER A 70 22.91 18.40 28.35
C SER A 70 23.97 17.29 28.38
N HIS A 71 24.42 16.86 27.20
CA HIS A 71 25.63 16.08 27.06
C HIS A 71 26.78 16.96 26.54
N PRO A 72 27.96 16.93 27.17
CA PRO A 72 29.10 17.74 26.75
C PRO A 72 29.82 17.02 25.62
N LEU A 73 29.46 17.32 24.36
CA LEU A 73 30.25 16.90 23.20
C LEU A 73 30.19 17.98 22.12
N VAL A 74 30.69 19.18 22.43
CA VAL A 74 31.10 20.12 21.40
C VAL A 74 32.63 20.12 21.38
N VAL A 75 33.19 19.15 20.65
CA VAL A 75 34.44 19.45 19.96
C VAL A 75 34.11 20.65 19.08
N GLU A 76 34.84 21.76 19.23
CA GLU A 76 34.69 22.95 18.37
C GLU A 76 34.97 22.55 16.92
N LYS A 77 33.98 21.97 16.24
CA LYS A 77 34.04 21.70 14.80
C LYS A 77 33.81 23.02 14.10
N ARG A 78 34.90 23.77 13.90
CA ARG A 78 34.94 24.94 13.03
C ARG A 78 35.22 24.51 11.60
N GLY A 79 34.65 25.23 10.65
CA GLY A 79 34.93 25.05 9.23
C GLY A 79 33.76 24.48 8.42
N GLN A 80 34.01 24.30 7.12
CA GLN A 80 33.04 23.77 6.18
C GLN A 80 32.82 22.27 6.40
N ALA A 81 31.56 21.85 6.29
CA ALA A 81 31.17 20.45 6.28
C ALA A 81 30.08 20.22 5.23
N CYS A 82 29.96 18.96 4.81
CA CYS A 82 28.90 18.46 3.94
C CYS A 82 27.75 18.00 4.84
N PHE A 83 26.62 18.71 4.77
CA PHE A 83 25.42 18.45 5.55
C PHE A 83 24.35 17.77 4.70
N PRO A 84 23.78 16.64 5.14
CA PRO A 84 22.78 15.96 4.34
C PRO A 84 21.52 16.79 4.10
N VAL A 85 21.00 16.74 2.87
CA VAL A 85 19.74 17.40 2.50
C VAL A 85 18.58 16.50 2.91
N HIS A 86 17.67 17.03 3.74
CA HIS A 86 16.49 16.27 4.22
C HIS A 86 15.20 16.67 3.54
N LEU A 87 15.18 17.82 2.88
CA LEU A 87 14.01 18.40 2.25
C LEU A 87 14.36 18.71 0.80
N PHE A 88 13.49 18.31 -0.11
CA PHE A 88 13.61 18.74 -1.49
C PHE A 88 13.13 20.20 -1.63
N PRO A 89 13.74 20.98 -2.53
CA PRO A 89 13.16 22.24 -2.99
C PRO A 89 11.71 22.06 -3.44
N ARG A 90 10.89 23.11 -3.30
CA ARG A 90 9.47 23.05 -3.68
C ARG A 90 9.26 22.80 -5.18
N ASP A 91 10.24 23.14 -5.99
CA ASP A 91 10.32 23.02 -7.44
C ASP A 91 11.13 21.79 -7.90
N ALA A 92 11.49 20.88 -6.99
CA ALA A 92 12.21 19.67 -7.35
C ALA A 92 11.39 18.81 -8.33
N CYS A 93 11.94 18.59 -9.52
CA CYS A 93 11.36 17.73 -10.55
C CYS A 93 12.09 16.39 -10.58
N PHE A 94 11.33 15.29 -10.57
CA PHE A 94 11.88 13.94 -10.64
C PHE A 94 11.61 13.35 -12.03
N VAL A 95 12.66 12.88 -12.70
CA VAL A 95 12.53 12.11 -13.94
C VAL A 95 12.54 10.64 -13.55
N VAL A 96 11.40 9.97 -13.71
CA VAL A 96 11.26 8.54 -13.41
C VAL A 96 11.01 7.81 -14.71
N THR A 97 11.74 6.72 -14.95
CA THR A 97 11.48 5.85 -16.09
C THR A 97 10.08 5.25 -15.98
N ARG A 98 9.35 5.21 -17.09
CA ARG A 98 7.97 4.70 -17.15
C ARG A 98 7.81 3.33 -16.49
N THR A 99 8.76 2.42 -16.65
CA THR A 99 8.75 1.07 -16.07
C THR A 99 8.68 1.11 -14.54
N HIS A 100 9.56 1.86 -13.88
CA HIS A 100 9.56 2.03 -12.43
C HIS A 100 8.30 2.75 -11.93
N LEU A 101 7.78 3.74 -12.67
CA LEU A 101 6.53 4.41 -12.34
C LEU A 101 5.33 3.44 -12.37
N GLU A 102 5.22 2.62 -13.42
CA GLU A 102 4.15 1.62 -13.54
C GLU A 102 4.22 0.57 -12.44
N GLN A 103 5.42 0.13 -12.03
CA GLN A 103 5.61 -0.78 -10.90
C GLN A 103 5.15 -0.13 -9.59
N PHE A 104 5.55 1.11 -9.34
CA PHE A 104 5.14 1.86 -8.15
C PHE A 104 3.62 2.02 -8.08
N ILE A 105 2.96 2.38 -9.18
CA ILE A 105 1.50 2.54 -9.21
C ILE A 105 0.81 1.24 -8.83
N LYS A 106 1.26 0.09 -9.37
CA LYS A 106 0.68 -1.22 -9.05
C LYS A 106 0.85 -1.59 -7.57
N SER A 107 1.98 -1.26 -6.95
CA SER A 107 2.25 -1.59 -5.54
C SER A 107 1.59 -0.63 -4.55
N ALA A 108 1.61 0.68 -4.84
CA ALA A 108 1.11 1.72 -3.96
C ALA A 108 -0.41 1.88 -4.06
N PHE A 109 -0.96 1.62 -5.25
CA PHE A 109 -2.40 1.63 -5.51
C PHE A 109 -2.81 0.25 -6.02
N PRO A 110 -2.80 -0.78 -5.15
CA PRO A 110 -3.29 -2.09 -5.54
C PRO A 110 -4.75 -1.91 -5.99
N SER A 111 -5.02 -2.30 -7.23
CA SER A 111 -6.38 -2.31 -7.76
C SER A 111 -7.27 -3.03 -6.76
N ARG A 112 -8.27 -2.33 -6.19
CA ARG A 112 -9.26 -2.92 -5.28
C ARG A 112 -9.73 -4.23 -5.91
N PRO A 113 -9.83 -5.34 -5.14
CA PRO A 113 -10.46 -6.52 -5.68
C PRO A 113 -11.80 -6.09 -6.24
N ARG A 114 -12.03 -6.34 -7.54
CA ARG A 114 -13.33 -6.15 -8.17
C ARG A 114 -14.35 -6.67 -7.18
N VAL A 115 -15.30 -5.80 -6.79
CA VAL A 115 -16.41 -6.18 -5.92
C VAL A 115 -16.88 -7.51 -6.44
N SER A 116 -16.65 -8.55 -5.65
CA SER A 116 -17.01 -9.89 -6.05
C SER A 116 -18.48 -9.83 -6.42
N ASN A 117 -18.85 -10.26 -7.63
CA ASN A 117 -20.23 -10.55 -8.02
C ASN A 117 -20.77 -11.73 -7.19
N ASN A 118 -20.64 -11.63 -5.88
CA ASN A 118 -21.04 -12.62 -4.91
C ASN A 118 -22.50 -12.32 -4.59
N ILE A 119 -23.36 -13.21 -5.08
CA ILE A 119 -24.77 -13.26 -4.69
C ILE A 119 -24.84 -13.22 -3.15
N THR A 120 -25.61 -12.27 -2.62
CA THR A 120 -25.78 -12.11 -1.18
C THR A 120 -26.49 -13.33 -0.59
N ALA A 121 -26.28 -13.62 0.70
CA ALA A 121 -26.94 -14.76 1.37
C ALA A 121 -28.49 -14.74 1.23
N PRO A 122 -29.18 -13.59 1.36
CA PRO A 122 -30.63 -13.53 1.11
C PRO A 122 -31.02 -13.89 -0.32
N LEU A 123 -30.31 -13.36 -1.34
CA LEU A 123 -30.58 -13.68 -2.75
C LEU A 123 -30.31 -15.15 -3.07
N ALA A 124 -29.24 -15.72 -2.50
CA ALA A 124 -28.95 -17.16 -2.63
C ALA A 124 -30.09 -18.02 -2.06
N ARG A 125 -30.64 -17.66 -0.90
CA ARG A 125 -31.81 -18.35 -0.30
C ARG A 125 -33.07 -18.20 -1.14
N MET A 126 -33.34 -17.01 -1.67
CA MET A 126 -34.48 -16.80 -2.57
C MET A 126 -34.36 -17.65 -3.84
N LEU A 127 -33.18 -17.68 -4.47
CA LEU A 127 -32.91 -18.53 -5.63
C LEU A 127 -33.11 -20.01 -5.30
N TRP A 128 -32.60 -20.47 -4.16
CA TRP A 128 -32.76 -21.85 -3.72
C TRP A 128 -34.24 -22.22 -3.49
N LEU A 129 -35.00 -21.35 -2.81
CA LEU A 129 -36.44 -21.54 -2.58
C LEU A 129 -37.22 -21.61 -3.90
N ALA A 130 -36.93 -20.70 -4.84
CA ALA A 130 -37.54 -20.72 -6.16
C ALA A 130 -37.28 -22.02 -6.91
N CYS A 131 -36.06 -22.56 -6.81
CA CYS A 131 -35.73 -23.86 -7.39
C CYS A 131 -36.45 -25.01 -6.67
N LYS A 132 -36.54 -24.95 -5.33
CA LYS A 132 -37.09 -26.03 -4.49
C LYS A 132 -38.58 -26.24 -4.72
N HIS A 133 -39.33 -25.16 -4.89
CA HIS A 133 -40.78 -25.16 -5.02
C HIS A 133 -41.27 -25.28 -6.47
N ASN A 134 -40.37 -25.42 -7.45
CA ASN A 134 -40.74 -25.66 -8.83
C ASN A 134 -40.55 -27.14 -9.18
N ASP A 135 -41.66 -27.82 -9.48
CA ASP A 135 -41.70 -29.29 -9.69
C ASP A 135 -40.78 -29.79 -10.80
N HIS A 136 -40.52 -28.96 -11.82
CA HIS A 136 -39.68 -29.32 -12.96
C HIS A 136 -38.18 -29.24 -12.66
N ILE A 137 -37.75 -28.32 -11.78
CA ILE A 137 -36.32 -28.07 -11.50
C ILE A 137 -35.88 -28.52 -10.10
N SER A 138 -36.82 -28.79 -9.18
CA SER A 138 -36.54 -29.35 -7.85
C SER A 138 -35.61 -30.57 -7.85
N PRO A 139 -35.76 -31.59 -8.74
CA PRO A 139 -34.85 -32.73 -8.77
C PRO A 139 -33.43 -32.38 -9.25
N LEU A 140 -33.27 -31.26 -9.95
CA LEU A 140 -32.00 -30.80 -10.53
C LEU A 140 -31.18 -29.92 -9.58
N ILE A 141 -31.71 -29.54 -8.40
CA ILE A 141 -30.98 -28.72 -7.41
C ILE A 141 -29.66 -29.37 -6.98
N ARG A 142 -29.61 -30.71 -6.94
CA ARG A 142 -28.39 -31.46 -6.62
C ARG A 142 -27.39 -31.52 -7.79
N HIS A 143 -27.79 -31.08 -8.98
CA HIS A 143 -27.01 -31.08 -10.20
C HIS A 143 -26.99 -29.68 -10.85
N PRO A 144 -26.33 -28.69 -10.22
CA PRO A 144 -26.40 -27.28 -10.61
C PRO A 144 -25.96 -27.02 -12.06
N TYR A 145 -25.03 -27.79 -12.61
CA TYR A 145 -24.62 -27.66 -14.02
C TYR A 145 -25.72 -28.05 -15.02
N LYS A 146 -26.71 -28.86 -14.62
CA LYS A 146 -27.87 -29.21 -15.45
C LYS A 146 -28.95 -28.12 -15.44
N LEU A 147 -28.92 -27.23 -14.45
CA LEU A 147 -29.82 -26.07 -14.37
C LEU A 147 -29.33 -24.90 -15.24
N LEU A 148 -28.03 -24.84 -15.52
CA LEU A 148 -27.44 -23.74 -16.28
C LEU A 148 -28.11 -23.52 -17.65
N PRO A 149 -28.33 -24.54 -18.50
CA PRO A 149 -28.99 -24.35 -19.78
C PRO A 149 -30.45 -23.87 -19.66
N VAL A 150 -31.14 -24.26 -18.58
CA VAL A 150 -32.52 -23.82 -18.30
C VAL A 150 -32.55 -22.32 -17.99
N PHE A 151 -31.65 -21.86 -17.12
CA PHE A 151 -31.54 -20.44 -16.81
C PHE A 151 -31.06 -19.60 -17.99
N GLU A 152 -30.15 -20.11 -18.81
CA GLU A 152 -29.70 -19.44 -20.05
C GLU A 152 -30.83 -19.35 -21.08
N GLN A 153 -31.66 -20.39 -21.21
CA GLN A 153 -32.82 -20.35 -22.09
C GLN A 153 -33.85 -19.33 -21.62
N TRP A 154 -34.20 -19.31 -20.33
CA TRP A 154 -35.12 -18.30 -19.77
C TRP A 154 -34.57 -16.88 -19.91
N ALA A 155 -33.28 -16.70 -19.66
CA ALA A 155 -32.61 -15.42 -19.87
C ALA A 155 -32.72 -14.97 -21.33
N ALA A 156 -32.51 -15.87 -22.29
CA ALA A 156 -32.65 -15.57 -23.71
C ALA A 156 -34.10 -15.21 -24.10
N GLU A 157 -35.09 -15.92 -23.57
CA GLU A 157 -36.52 -15.64 -23.78
C GLU A 157 -36.92 -14.25 -23.26
N ASP A 158 -36.35 -13.82 -22.13
CA ASP A 158 -36.59 -12.51 -21.52
C ASP A 158 -35.64 -11.39 -22.03
N GLY A 159 -34.78 -11.69 -23.02
CA GLY A 159 -33.85 -10.71 -23.60
C GLY A 159 -32.66 -10.33 -22.70
N ILE A 160 -32.35 -11.14 -21.69
CA ILE A 160 -31.19 -11.00 -20.82
C ILE A 160 -29.96 -11.61 -21.50
N THR A 161 -28.98 -10.79 -21.84
CA THR A 161 -27.77 -11.20 -22.59
C THR A 161 -26.57 -11.58 -21.71
N ASP A 162 -26.71 -11.48 -20.39
CA ASP A 162 -25.62 -11.74 -19.45
C ASP A 162 -25.34 -13.25 -19.33
N HIS A 163 -24.08 -13.64 -19.51
CA HIS A 163 -23.66 -15.02 -19.32
C HIS A 163 -23.62 -15.41 -17.85
N LEU A 164 -24.41 -16.41 -17.48
CA LEU A 164 -24.38 -17.02 -16.16
C LEU A 164 -23.26 -18.07 -16.09
N SER A 165 -22.39 -17.99 -15.09
CA SER A 165 -21.40 -19.04 -14.84
C SER A 165 -22.00 -20.17 -14.01
N GLY A 166 -21.78 -21.42 -14.45
CA GLY A 166 -22.19 -22.62 -13.70
C GLY A 166 -21.60 -22.67 -12.28
N ASP A 167 -20.38 -22.16 -12.08
CA ASP A 167 -19.75 -22.10 -10.75
C ASP A 167 -20.36 -21.03 -9.85
N THR A 168 -20.89 -19.96 -10.43
CA THR A 168 -21.68 -18.96 -9.69
C THR A 168 -23.01 -19.54 -9.26
N LEU A 169 -23.69 -20.26 -10.15
CA LEU A 169 -24.96 -20.95 -9.86
C LEU A 169 -24.80 -22.01 -8.76
N LYS A 170 -23.76 -22.86 -8.87
CA LYS A 170 -23.43 -23.86 -7.84
C LYS A 170 -23.21 -23.22 -6.47
N ARG A 171 -22.39 -22.17 -6.39
CA ARG A 171 -22.11 -21.47 -5.13
C ARG A 171 -23.35 -20.81 -4.54
N ALA A 172 -24.22 -20.24 -5.38
CA ALA A 172 -25.47 -19.64 -4.93
C ALA A 172 -26.42 -20.69 -4.34
N LEU A 173 -26.60 -21.83 -5.00
CA LEU A 173 -27.49 -22.90 -4.52
C LEU A 173 -26.97 -23.56 -3.23
N GLN A 174 -25.65 -23.79 -3.11
CA GLN A 174 -25.03 -24.32 -1.89
C GLN A 174 -25.13 -23.34 -0.72
N ARG A 175 -24.99 -22.04 -0.98
CA ARG A 175 -25.12 -21.00 0.05
C ARG A 175 -26.58 -20.78 0.49
N GLY A 176 -27.52 -21.02 -0.43
CA GLY A 176 -28.95 -20.82 -0.21
C GLY A 176 -29.66 -22.00 0.45
N SER A 177 -29.09 -23.21 0.38
CA SER A 177 -29.67 -24.38 1.05
C SER A 177 -29.68 -24.21 2.57
N PRO A 178 -30.76 -24.60 3.26
CA PRO A 178 -30.73 -24.70 4.72
C PRO A 178 -29.68 -25.73 5.14
N GLU A 179 -28.94 -25.41 6.21
CA GLU A 179 -28.05 -26.37 6.90
C GLU A 179 -28.85 -27.49 7.56
#